data_AF-A0A2W2F965-F1
#
_entry.id   AF-A0A2W2F965-F1
#
_cell.length_a   1.000
_cell.length_b   1.000
_cell.length_c   1.000
_cell.angle_alpha   90.00
_cell.angle_beta   90.00
_cell.angle_gamma   90.00
#
_symmetry.space_group_name_H-M   'P 1'
#
loop_
_entity.id
_entity.type
_entity.pdbx_description
1 polymer ?
#
loop_
_entity_poly.entity_id
_entity_poly.type
_entity_poly.pdbx_seq_one_letter_code
_entity_poly.pdbx_strand_id
1 'polypeptide(L)'
;TPLYYLGHNQLNNVAEIIKLILRDESVHGTYIGYKFQLGLKELGENEQQEIKDWMYNFLYDLYDNEEKYVHTLYDQVGWTDEVLTFTRYNANKALMNLGQDPLFPDTEADVNPIVMNGISTGTSN
;
A
#
# COMPACT_ATOMS: atom_id res chain seq x y z
N THR A 1 12.20 1.12 5.96
CA THR A 1 11.38 2.37 5.78
C THR A 1 11.56 3.26 7.01
N PRO A 2 11.15 4.55 7.02
CA PRO A 2 11.17 5.38 8.24
C PRO A 2 10.39 4.79 9.43
N LEU A 3 9.35 3.99 9.15
CA LEU A 3 8.55 3.29 10.15
C LEU A 3 9.33 2.17 10.87
N TYR A 4 10.25 1.51 10.15
CA TYR A 4 11.18 0.55 10.76
C TYR A 4 12.06 1.21 11.83
N TYR A 5 12.60 2.40 11.54
CA TYR A 5 13.43 3.14 12.48
C TYR A 5 12.62 3.60 13.70
N LEU A 6 11.38 4.04 13.48
CA LEU A 6 10.49 4.41 14.57
C LEU A 6 10.23 3.24 15.53
N GLY A 7 9.99 2.04 15.00
CA GLY A 7 9.79 0.85 15.84
C GLY A 7 11.04 0.42 16.62
N HIS A 8 12.22 0.94 16.25
CA HIS A 8 13.48 0.83 17.02
C HIS A 8 13.79 2.09 17.85
N ASN A 9 12.83 3.00 18.01
CA ASN A 9 12.98 4.28 18.73
C ASN A 9 14.08 5.19 18.16
N GLN A 10 14.23 5.18 16.84
CA GLN A 10 15.17 5.99 16.07
C GLN A 10 14.42 6.94 15.13
N LEU A 11 14.98 8.13 14.91
CA LEU A 11 14.44 9.15 13.98
C LEU A 11 12.99 9.57 14.28
N ASN A 12 12.57 9.53 15.55
CA ASN A 12 11.18 9.71 15.98
C ASN A 12 10.48 10.92 15.32
N ASN A 13 11.10 12.11 15.35
CA ASN A 13 10.50 13.32 14.76
C ASN A 13 10.34 13.24 13.23
N VAL A 14 11.27 12.55 12.54
CA VAL A 14 11.17 12.33 11.09
C VAL A 14 10.04 11.35 10.79
N ALA A 15 9.93 10.28 11.59
CA ALA A 15 8.86 9.31 11.44
C ALA A 15 7.47 9.89 11.74
N GLU A 16 7.35 10.83 12.67
CA GLU A 16 6.08 11.54 12.93
C GLU A 16 5.61 12.37 11.72
N ILE A 17 6.53 13.00 10.98
CA ILE A 17 6.17 13.68 9.72
C ILE A 17 5.60 12.66 8.71
N ILE A 18 6.23 11.49 8.58
CA ILE A 18 5.75 10.43 7.69
C ILE A 18 4.39 9.88 8.16
N LYS A 19 4.16 9.71 9.46
CA LYS A 19 2.86 9.30 10.00
C LYS A 19 1.74 10.28 9.66
N LEU A 20 2.00 11.57 9.77
CA LEU A 20 1.01 12.60 9.42
C LEU A 20 0.64 12.51 7.93
N ILE A 21 1.63 12.31 7.06
CA ILE A 21 1.40 12.07 5.63
C ILE A 21 0.54 10.80 5.43
N LEU A 22 0.93 9.67 6.03
CA LEU A 22 0.20 8.40 5.89
C LEU A 22 -1.25 8.49 6.39
N ARG A 23 -1.48 9.23 7.48
CA ARG A 23 -2.82 9.47 8.02
C ARG A 23 -3.69 10.18 6.99
N ASP A 24 -3.19 11.23 6.35
CA ASP A 24 -3.93 11.98 5.36
C ASP A 24 -4.14 11.15 4.07
N GLU A 25 -3.10 10.44 3.61
CA GLU A 25 -3.20 9.57 2.42
C GLU A 25 -4.15 8.39 2.61
N SER A 26 -4.32 7.88 3.84
CA SER A 26 -5.32 6.85 4.12
C SER A 26 -6.76 7.34 3.86
N VAL A 27 -7.03 8.62 4.15
CA VAL A 27 -8.31 9.27 3.90
C VAL A 27 -8.47 9.58 2.42
N HIS A 28 -7.41 10.06 1.75
CA HIS A 28 -7.41 10.28 0.30
C HIS A 28 -7.75 9.00 -0.46
N GLY A 29 -7.05 7.90 -0.17
CA GLY A 29 -7.28 6.61 -0.82
C GLY A 29 -8.71 6.11 -0.65
N THR A 30 -9.24 6.19 0.58
CA THR A 30 -10.63 5.78 0.88
C THR A 30 -11.65 6.65 0.13
N TYR A 31 -11.47 7.97 0.13
CA TYR A 31 -12.41 8.90 -0.49
C TYR A 31 -12.43 8.81 -2.02
N ILE A 32 -11.25 8.76 -2.65
CA ILE A 32 -11.13 8.60 -4.10
C ILE A 32 -11.67 7.24 -4.52
N GLY A 33 -11.34 6.18 -3.77
CA GLY A 33 -11.86 4.83 -4.00
C GLY A 33 -13.38 4.76 -3.92
N TYR A 34 -13.99 5.43 -2.93
CA TYR A 34 -15.43 5.55 -2.84
C TYR A 34 -16.05 6.22 -4.08
N LYS A 35 -15.45 7.30 -4.59
CA LYS A 35 -15.92 7.97 -5.81
C LYS A 35 -15.76 7.10 -7.06
N PHE A 36 -14.64 6.38 -7.17
CA PHE A 36 -14.42 5.40 -8.24
C PHE A 36 -15.52 4.32 -8.24
N GLN A 37 -15.85 3.76 -7.08
CA GLN A 37 -16.91 2.75 -6.96
C GLN A 37 -18.29 3.26 -7.37
N LEU A 38 -18.63 4.53 -7.08
CA LEU A 38 -19.87 5.14 -7.56
C LEU A 38 -19.88 5.24 -9.08
N GLY A 39 -18.81 5.77 -9.68
CA GLY A 39 -18.69 5.89 -11.13
C GLY A 39 -18.73 4.54 -11.84
N LEU A 40 -18.06 3.52 -11.30
CA LEU A 40 -18.05 2.17 -11.87
C LEU A 40 -19.47 1.55 -11.90
N LYS A 41 -20.30 1.81 -10.87
CA LYS A 41 -21.68 1.31 -10.79
C LYS A 41 -22.63 1.94 -11.81
N GLU A 42 -22.28 3.10 -12.36
CA GLU A 42 -23.07 3.79 -13.38
C GLU A 42 -22.83 3.20 -14.79
N LEU A 43 -21.80 2.37 -14.95
CA LEU A 43 -21.41 1.78 -16.23
C LEU A 43 -22.07 0.42 -16.48
N GLY A 44 -22.13 0.03 -17.75
CA GLY A 44 -22.57 -1.32 -18.15
C GLY A 44 -21.56 -2.40 -17.79
N GLU A 45 -21.99 -3.67 -17.76
CA GLU A 45 -21.14 -4.81 -17.36
C GLU A 45 -19.85 -4.92 -18.19
N ASN A 46 -19.93 -4.70 -19.51
CA ASN A 46 -18.76 -4.76 -20.39
C ASN A 46 -17.73 -3.68 -20.05
N GLU A 47 -18.17 -2.43 -19.84
CA GLU A 47 -17.28 -1.31 -19.50
C GLU A 47 -16.67 -1.49 -18.11
N GLN A 48 -17.44 -2.02 -17.15
CA GLN A 48 -16.91 -2.37 -15.84
C GLN A 48 -15.80 -3.42 -15.95
N GLN A 49 -15.99 -4.44 -16.80
CA GLN A 49 -14.98 -5.47 -17.02
C GLN A 49 -13.73 -4.89 -17.68
N GLU A 50 -13.88 -4.05 -18.72
CA GLU A 50 -12.75 -3.38 -19.39
C GLU A 50 -11.92 -2.53 -18.41
N ILE A 51 -12.58 -1.78 -17.53
CA ILE A 51 -11.88 -0.97 -16.51
C ILE A 51 -11.16 -1.87 -15.50
N LYS A 52 -11.79 -2.98 -15.06
CA LYS A 52 -11.16 -3.92 -14.14
C LYS A 52 -9.93 -4.58 -14.77
N ASP A 53 -10.05 -5.06 -16.00
CA ASP A 53 -8.93 -5.69 -16.72
C ASP A 53 -7.77 -4.70 -16.90
N TRP A 54 -8.08 -3.47 -17.31
CA TRP A 54 -7.07 -2.40 -17.41
C TRP A 54 -6.40 -2.12 -16.06
N MET A 55 -7.18 -1.99 -14.98
CA MET A 55 -6.69 -1.67 -13.65
C MET A 55 -5.77 -2.75 -13.08
N TYR A 56 -6.11 -4.04 -13.22
CA TYR A 56 -5.24 -5.12 -12.76
C TYR A 56 -3.95 -5.21 -13.58
N ASN A 57 -4.02 -5.06 -14.91
CA ASN A 57 -2.82 -5.04 -15.75
C ASN A 57 -1.92 -3.85 -15.39
N PHE A 58 -2.51 -2.66 -15.20
CA PHE A 58 -1.75 -1.47 -14.83
C PHE A 58 -1.10 -1.60 -13.45
N LEU A 59 -1.79 -2.21 -12.47
CA LEU A 59 -1.22 -2.48 -11.15
C LEU A 59 -0.03 -3.45 -11.24
N TYR A 60 -0.11 -4.49 -12.08
CA TYR A 60 1.01 -5.38 -12.34
C TYR A 60 2.21 -4.64 -12.96
N ASP A 61 1.98 -3.81 -13.97
CA ASP A 61 3.05 -3.02 -14.60
C ASP A 61 3.76 -2.10 -13.58
N LEU A 62 2.98 -1.47 -12.69
CA LEU A 62 3.53 -0.67 -11.60
C LEU A 62 4.33 -1.52 -10.61
N TYR A 63 3.82 -2.70 -10.23
CA TYR A 63 4.51 -3.61 -9.34
C TYR A 63 5.84 -4.11 -9.93
N ASP A 64 5.86 -4.52 -11.20
CA ASP A 64 7.07 -4.98 -11.89
C ASP A 64 8.16 -3.90 -11.96
N ASN A 65 7.75 -2.63 -12.08
CA ASN A 65 8.67 -1.50 -12.01
C ASN A 65 9.14 -1.25 -10.57
N GLU A 66 8.23 -1.29 -9.61
CA GLU A 66 8.53 -1.08 -8.19
C GLU A 66 9.48 -2.16 -7.66
N GLU A 67 9.33 -3.42 -8.09
CA GLU A 67 10.21 -4.52 -7.71
C GLU A 67 11.67 -4.24 -8.09
N LYS A 68 11.91 -3.80 -9.35
CA LYS A 68 13.24 -3.43 -9.83
C LYS A 68 13.81 -2.25 -9.04
N TYR A 69 12.97 -1.28 -8.69
CA TYR A 69 13.38 -0.13 -7.90
C TYR A 69 13.73 -0.51 -6.46
N VAL A 70 12.94 -1.38 -5.84
CA VAL A 70 13.20 -1.93 -4.50
C VAL A 70 14.53 -2.68 -4.47
N HIS A 71 14.82 -3.54 -5.44
CA HIS A 71 16.12 -4.20 -5.56
C HIS A 71 17.27 -3.19 -5.64
N THR A 72 17.10 -2.14 -6.46
CA THR A 72 18.12 -1.09 -6.64
C THR A 72 18.46 -0.39 -5.31
N LEU A 73 17.50 -0.24 -4.41
CA LEU A 73 17.67 0.46 -3.14
C LEU A 73 18.04 -0.44 -1.96
N TYR A 74 17.44 -1.63 -1.87
CA TYR A 74 17.39 -2.40 -0.63
C TYR A 74 18.25 -3.67 -0.63
N ASP A 75 18.78 -4.11 -1.78
CA ASP A 75 19.62 -5.31 -1.85
C ASP A 75 20.89 -5.16 -0.98
N GLN A 76 21.49 -3.97 -0.96
CA GLN A 76 22.72 -3.70 -0.21
C GLN A 76 22.53 -3.72 1.31
N VAL A 77 21.30 -3.53 1.79
CA VAL A 77 20.95 -3.53 3.22
C VAL A 77 20.15 -4.77 3.63
N GLY A 78 19.86 -5.67 2.69
CA GLY A 78 19.20 -6.95 2.95
C GLY A 78 17.72 -6.84 3.30
N TRP A 79 17.02 -5.78 2.85
CA TRP A 79 15.61 -5.53 3.20
C TRP A 79 14.62 -5.75 2.05
N THR A 80 15.12 -6.17 0.89
CA THR A 80 14.33 -6.31 -0.35
C THR A 80 13.05 -7.11 -0.14
N ASP A 81 13.15 -8.33 0.39
CA ASP A 81 11.98 -9.21 0.56
C ASP A 81 10.94 -8.61 1.49
N GLU A 82 11.36 -8.01 2.62
CA GLU A 82 10.44 -7.35 3.57
C GLU A 82 9.73 -6.15 2.93
N VAL A 83 10.44 -5.38 2.10
CA VAL A 83 9.86 -4.23 1.39
C VAL A 83 8.89 -4.70 0.31
N LEU A 84 9.21 -5.74 -0.45
CA LEU A 84 8.29 -6.29 -1.46
C LEU A 84 7.01 -6.86 -0.84
N THR A 85 7.12 -7.57 0.30
CA THR A 85 5.95 -8.03 1.07
C THR A 85 5.09 -6.85 1.52
N PHE A 86 5.70 -5.79 2.02
CA PHE A 86 4.97 -4.58 2.40
C PHE A 86 4.31 -3.90 1.21
N THR A 87 4.97 -3.85 0.05
CA THR A 87 4.40 -3.30 -1.20
C THR A 87 3.18 -4.09 -1.66
N ARG A 88 3.25 -5.43 -1.68
CA ARG A 88 2.10 -6.30 -2.05
C ARG A 88 0.93 -6.17 -1.10
N TYR A 89 1.19 -6.09 0.21
CA TYR A 89 0.17 -5.80 1.21
C TYR A 89 -0.55 -4.46 0.93
N ASN A 90 0.19 -3.39 0.61
CA ASN A 90 -0.41 -2.09 0.30
C ASN A 90 -1.12 -2.07 -1.06
N ALA A 91 -0.66 -2.84 -2.05
CA ALA A 91 -1.38 -3.02 -3.32
C ALA A 91 -2.77 -3.63 -3.09
N ASN A 92 -2.88 -4.62 -2.20
CA ASN A 92 -4.17 -5.17 -1.78
C ASN A 92 -5.06 -4.13 -1.08
N LYS A 93 -4.49 -3.24 -0.25
CA LYS A 93 -5.25 -2.14 0.36
C LYS A 93 -5.75 -1.12 -0.66
N ALA A 94 -4.96 -0.84 -1.70
CA ALA A 94 -5.39 0.03 -2.80
C ALA A 94 -6.57 -0.58 -3.57
N LEU A 95 -6.52 -1.88 -3.90
CA LEU A 95 -7.63 -2.60 -4.53
C LEU A 95 -8.88 -2.60 -3.64
N MET A 96 -8.72 -2.80 -2.33
CA MET A 96 -9.82 -2.75 -1.36
C MET A 96 -10.51 -1.37 -1.36
N ASN A 97 -9.75 -0.27 -1.42
CA ASN A 97 -10.33 1.08 -1.52
C ASN A 97 -11.15 1.25 -2.81
N LEU A 98 -10.72 0.63 -3.92
CA LEU A 98 -11.42 0.61 -5.20
C LEU A 98 -12.58 -0.40 -5.24
N GLY A 99 -12.83 -1.14 -4.17
CA GLY A 99 -13.91 -2.14 -4.07
C GLY A 99 -13.62 -3.42 -4.86
N GLN A 100 -12.34 -3.80 -4.96
CA GLN A 100 -11.87 -4.93 -5.75
C GLN A 100 -11.22 -5.98 -4.85
N ASP A 101 -11.16 -7.21 -5.36
CA ASP A 101 -10.52 -8.33 -4.67
C ASP A 101 -9.00 -8.17 -4.59
N PRO A 102 -8.35 -8.73 -3.56
CA PRO A 102 -6.89 -8.69 -3.45
C PRO A 102 -6.22 -9.47 -4.58
N LEU A 103 -5.07 -8.97 -5.02
CA LEU A 103 -4.27 -9.58 -6.08
C LEU A 103 -3.20 -10.52 -5.52
N PHE A 104 -2.60 -10.15 -4.39
CA PHE A 104 -1.49 -10.87 -3.79
C PHE A 104 -1.96 -11.65 -2.55
N PRO A 105 -1.30 -12.76 -2.18
CA PRO A 105 -1.66 -13.53 -0.99
C PRO A 105 -1.22 -12.85 0.31
N ASP A 106 -0.31 -11.88 0.26
CA ASP A 106 0.29 -11.22 1.42
C ASP A 106 -0.76 -10.48 2.26
N THR A 107 -0.72 -10.78 3.55
CA THR A 107 -1.61 -10.21 4.59
C THR A 107 -0.82 -9.38 5.59
N GLU A 108 -1.52 -8.74 6.53
CA GLU A 108 -0.89 -8.01 7.63
C GLU A 108 0.06 -8.90 8.46
N ALA A 109 -0.23 -10.19 8.60
CA ALA A 109 0.59 -11.13 9.37
C ALA A 109 1.95 -11.41 8.72
N ASP A 110 2.08 -11.18 7.42
CA ASP A 110 3.31 -11.39 6.65
C ASP A 110 4.24 -10.17 6.70
N VAL A 111 3.72 -9.00 7.08
CA VAL A 111 4.49 -7.76 7.20
C VAL A 111 5.24 -7.73 8.52
N ASN A 112 6.48 -7.23 8.50
CA ASN A 112 7.27 -7.02 9.71
C ASN A 112 6.46 -6.26 10.78
N PRO A 113 6.22 -6.85 11.96
CA PRO A 113 5.41 -6.24 13.02
C PRO A 113 5.93 -4.87 13.49
N ILE A 114 7.24 -4.64 13.42
CA ILE A 114 7.87 -3.37 13.76
C ILE A 114 7.41 -2.26 12.79
N VAL A 115 7.32 -2.59 11.51
CA VAL A 115 6.79 -1.68 10.48
C VAL A 115 5.29 -1.46 10.69
N MET A 116 4.53 -2.52 10.96
CA MET A 116 3.08 -2.42 11.22
C MET A 116 2.76 -1.55 12.45
N ASN A 117 3.53 -1.67 13.52
CA ASN A 117 3.40 -0.81 14.70
C ASN A 117 3.65 0.68 14.39
N GLY A 118 4.49 0.97 13.39
CA GLY A 118 4.70 2.35 12.91
C GLY A 118 3.50 2.93 12.14
N ILE A 119 2.64 2.07 11.56
CA ILE A 119 1.45 2.43 10.79
C ILE A 119 0.22 2.56 11.69
N SER A 120 0.13 1.73 12.75
CA SER A 120 -1.03 1.70 13.63
C SER A 120 -1.17 3.02 14.41
N THR A 121 -2.22 3.78 14.09
CA THR A 121 -2.56 5.04 14.77
C THR A 121 -3.34 4.83 16.07
N GLY A 122 -3.62 3.58 16.47
CA GLY A 122 -4.44 3.25 17.64
C GLY A 122 -3.76 3.46 18.99
N THR A 123 -2.43 3.57 19.03
CA THR A 123 -1.64 3.73 20.25
C THR A 123 -0.84 5.04 20.24
N SER A 124 -1.50 6.14 19.90
CA SER A 124 -0.98 7.48 20.17
C SER A 124 -1.80 8.04 21.34
N ASN A 125 -1.13 8.22 22.48
CA ASN A 125 -1.70 8.68 23.76
C ASN A 125 -2.59 9.92 23.63
#